data_AF-R9I0F4-F1
#
_entry.id   AF-R9I0F4-F1
#
_cell.length_a   1.000
_cell.length_b   1.000
_cell.length_c   1.000
_cell.angle_alpha   90.00
_cell.angle_beta   90.00
_cell.angle_gamma   90.00
#
_symmetry.space_group_name_H-M   'P 1'
#
loop_
_entity.id
_entity.type
_entity.pdbx_description
1 polymer ?
#
loop_
_entity_poly.entity_id
_entity_poly.type
_entity_poly.pdbx_seq_one_letter_code
_entity_poly.pdbx_strand_id
1 'polypeptide(L)'
;MDTAIVKAKRIECFIGLFLLLPPILGVIAFVLQIFEADTDFSMMRELSSAWTAKYDQGGGMSAAPIYLGVMALAGVYLIKDSIHYLFVKIEDKK
;
A
#
# COMPACT_ATOMS: atom_id res chain seq x y z
N MET A 1 -18.69 -5.78 -23.95
CA MET A 1 -17.75 -4.80 -23.34
C MET A 1 -16.41 -4.99 -24.02
N ASP A 2 -15.71 -3.91 -24.36
CA ASP A 2 -14.43 -4.01 -25.06
C ASP A 2 -13.43 -4.79 -24.19
N THR A 3 -12.81 -5.82 -24.76
CA THR A 3 -11.84 -6.68 -24.07
C THR A 3 -10.61 -5.88 -23.62
N ALA A 4 -10.26 -4.80 -24.32
CA ALA A 4 -9.21 -3.88 -23.90
C ALA A 4 -9.57 -3.14 -22.61
N ILE A 5 -10.83 -2.71 -22.45
CA ILE A 5 -11.31 -2.02 -21.24
C ILE A 5 -11.27 -2.97 -20.04
N VAL A 6 -11.70 -4.23 -20.20
CA VAL A 6 -11.62 -5.24 -19.12
C VAL A 6 -10.18 -5.44 -18.68
N LYS A 7 -9.25 -5.57 -19.64
CA LYS A 7 -7.82 -5.77 -19.34
C LYS A 7 -7.21 -4.57 -18.62
N ALA A 8 -7.47 -3.36 -19.09
CA ALA A 8 -6.99 -2.13 -18.45
C ALA A 8 -7.48 -2.02 -17.00
N LYS A 9 -8.77 -2.27 -16.76
CA LYS A 9 -9.35 -2.25 -15.42
C LYS A 9 -8.77 -3.33 -14.50
N ARG A 10 -8.50 -4.54 -15.01
CA ARG A 10 -7.80 -5.55 -14.21
C ARG A 10 -6.41 -5.08 -13.79
N ILE A 11 -5.66 -4.45 -14.69
CA ILE A 11 -4.32 -3.90 -14.38
C ILE A 11 -4.43 -2.80 -13.32
N GLU A 12 -5.38 -1.87 -13.44
CA GLU A 12 -5.64 -0.85 -12.42
C GLU A 12 -5.89 -1.48 -11.05
N CYS A 13 -6.69 -2.56 -11.00
CA CYS A 13 -6.95 -3.27 -9.75
C CYS A 13 -5.69 -3.92 -9.16
N PHE A 14 -4.84 -4.54 -10.00
CA PHE A 14 -3.58 -5.13 -9.55
C PHE A 14 -2.61 -4.08 -9.01
N ILE A 15 -2.48 -2.95 -9.69
CA ILE A 15 -1.67 -1.81 -9.21
C ILE A 15 -2.24 -1.29 -7.89
N GLY A 16 -3.56 -1.17 -7.79
CA GLY A 16 -4.22 -0.75 -6.57
C GLY A 16 -3.95 -1.68 -5.39
N LEU A 17 -4.03 -3.00 -5.61
CA LEU A 17 -3.70 -4.01 -4.58
C LEU A 17 -2.22 -3.96 -4.20
N PHE A 18 -1.32 -3.78 -5.17
CA PHE A 18 0.11 -3.63 -4.93
C PHE A 18 0.42 -2.41 -4.06
N LEU A 19 -0.23 -1.27 -4.32
CA LEU A 19 -0.08 -0.05 -3.51
C LEU A 19 -0.70 -0.18 -2.11
N LEU A 20 -1.75 -0.99 -1.96
CA LEU A 20 -2.44 -1.18 -0.67
C LEU A 20 -1.70 -2.13 0.28
N LEU A 21 -0.90 -3.05 -0.25
CA LEU A 21 -0.23 -4.09 0.51
C LEU A 21 0.81 -3.53 1.53
N PRO A 22 1.74 -2.63 1.16
CA PRO A 22 2.69 -2.06 2.12
C PRO A 22 2.02 -1.29 3.28
N PRO A 23 1.01 -0.43 3.06
CA PRO A 23 0.26 0.21 4.15
C PRO A 23 -0.40 -0.77 5.12
N ILE A 24 -1.02 -1.86 4.62
CA ILE A 24 -1.61 -2.88 5.49
C ILE A 24 -0.53 -3.54 6.37
N LEU A 25 0.60 -3.92 5.77
CA LEU A 25 1.72 -4.49 6.51
C LEU A 25 2.27 -3.50 7.55
N GLY A 26 2.35 -2.21 7.21
CA GLY A 26 2.76 -1.15 8.12
C GLY A 26 1.85 -1.03 9.35
N VAL A 27 0.52 -1.11 9.16
CA VAL A 27 -0.45 -1.09 10.28
C VAL A 27 -0.34 -2.37 11.13
N ILE A 28 -0.17 -3.54 10.52
CA ILE A 28 0.02 -4.80 11.27
C ILE A 28 1.29 -4.71 12.13
N ALA A 29 2.41 -4.30 11.54
CA ALA A 29 3.67 -4.11 12.26
C ALA A 29 3.53 -3.08 13.39
N PHE A 30 2.78 -1.99 13.16
CA PHE A 30 2.47 -1.00 14.20
C PHE A 30 1.75 -1.61 15.40
N VAL A 31 0.68 -2.36 15.14
CA VAL A 31 -0.11 -2.99 16.19
C VAL A 31 0.71 -4.01 16.97
N LEU A 32 1.52 -4.83 16.29
CA LEU A 32 2.41 -5.78 16.94
C LEU A 32 3.43 -5.09 17.87
N GLN A 33 3.96 -3.93 17.46
CA GLN A 33 4.86 -3.14 18.31
C GLN A 33 4.15 -2.54 19.53
N ILE A 34 2.88 -2.14 19.44
CA ILE A 34 2.11 -1.67 20.60
C ILE A 34 2.01 -2.76 21.68
N PHE A 35 1.99 -4.03 21.28
CA PHE A 35 1.94 -5.18 22.20
C PHE A 35 3.33 -5.73 22.57
N GLU A 36 4.41 -4.97 22.30
CA GLU A 36 5.79 -5.36 22.59
C GLU A 36 6.17 -6.74 22.00
N ALA A 37 5.59 -7.09 20.85
CA ALA A 37 5.89 -8.36 20.19
C ALA A 37 7.36 -8.36 19.74
N ASP A 38 8.12 -9.37 20.19
CA ASP A 38 9.52 -9.60 19.85
C ASP A 38 9.62 -9.97 18.35
N THR A 39 9.74 -8.95 17.52
CA THR A 39 9.70 -9.05 16.08
C THR A 39 10.88 -8.28 15.50
N ASP A 40 11.62 -8.87 14.56
CA ASP A 40 12.72 -8.22 13.82
C ASP A 40 12.22 -7.10 12.86
N PHE A 41 10.99 -6.63 13.03
CA PHE A 41 10.50 -5.48 12.27
C PHE A 41 11.23 -4.23 12.73
N SER A 42 11.58 -3.35 11.78
CA SER A 42 12.15 -2.04 12.07
C SER A 42 11.30 -1.35 13.13
N MET A 43 11.85 -1.14 14.33
CA MET A 43 11.14 -0.44 15.40
C MET A 43 10.68 0.92 14.89
N MET A 44 9.45 1.32 15.20
CA MET A 44 8.92 2.62 14.77
C MET A 44 9.74 3.81 15.33
N ARG A 45 10.55 3.59 16.38
CA ARG A 45 11.54 4.54 16.87
C ARG A 45 12.71 4.79 15.91
N GLU A 46 13.01 3.86 15.00
CA GLU A 46 14.12 3.95 14.04
C GLU A 46 13.67 4.27 12.60
N LEU A 47 12.37 4.48 12.36
CA LEU A 47 11.84 4.84 11.02
C LEU A 47 12.45 6.14 10.46
N SER A 48 12.96 7.03 11.31
CA SER A 48 13.65 8.24 10.86
C SER A 48 15.08 7.97 10.38
N SER A 49 15.82 7.07 11.03
CA SER A 49 17.16 6.67 10.58
C SER A 49 17.09 5.86 9.27
N ALA A 50 16.02 5.09 9.08
CA ALA A 50 15.83 4.23 7.92
C ALA A 50 15.22 4.96 6.71
N TRP A 51 14.40 6.01 6.90
CA TRP A 51 13.63 6.62 5.79
C TRP A 51 13.79 8.13 5.60
N THR A 52 14.23 8.94 6.57
CA THR A 52 14.60 10.37 6.31
C THR A 52 15.43 11.01 7.44
N ALA A 53 16.67 11.37 7.06
CA ALA A 53 17.63 12.33 7.65
C ALA A 53 18.16 12.13 9.09
N LYS A 54 19.50 12.17 9.21
CA LYS A 54 20.24 12.16 10.48
C LYS A 54 19.83 13.33 11.38
N TYR A 55 19.65 12.97 12.65
CA TYR A 55 19.09 13.75 13.75
C TYR A 55 20.03 14.78 14.40
N ASP A 56 21.01 15.34 13.69
CA ASP A 56 21.97 16.24 14.36
C ASP A 56 21.35 17.59 14.80
N GLN A 57 20.07 17.89 14.47
CA GLN A 57 19.41 19.17 14.81
C GLN A 57 17.91 19.08 15.17
N GLY A 58 17.48 18.06 15.93
CA GLY A 58 16.18 18.06 16.61
C GLY A 58 14.99 17.49 15.81
N GLY A 59 14.44 16.39 16.32
CA GLY A 59 13.03 16.01 16.13
C GLY A 59 12.49 15.85 14.70
N GLY A 60 13.09 15.00 13.87
CA GLY A 60 12.56 14.69 12.53
C GLY A 60 11.56 13.52 12.51
N MET A 61 10.27 13.79 12.29
CA MET A 61 9.28 12.73 12.03
C MET A 61 9.57 12.06 10.67
N SER A 62 9.63 10.73 10.63
CA SER A 62 9.81 9.97 9.38
C SER A 62 8.73 10.33 8.36
N ALA A 63 9.09 10.50 7.08
CA ALA A 63 8.10 10.71 6.01
C ALA A 63 7.27 9.44 5.70
N ALA A 64 7.67 8.28 6.23
CA ALA A 64 7.04 6.99 5.95
C ALA A 64 5.52 6.94 6.18
N PRO A 65 4.94 7.49 7.28
CA PRO A 65 3.50 7.50 7.48
C PRO A 65 2.74 8.27 6.40
N ILE A 66 3.34 9.37 5.88
CA ILE A 66 2.75 10.16 4.80
C ILE A 66 2.76 9.36 3.51
N TYR A 67 3.89 8.76 3.14
CA TYR A 67 3.99 7.92 1.94
C TYR A 67 3.05 6.73 1.99
N LEU A 68 3.00 6.00 3.10
CA LEU A 68 2.07 4.87 3.28
C LEU A 68 0.61 5.33 3.23
N GLY A 69 0.29 6.49 3.82
CA GLY A 69 -1.04 7.08 3.73
C GLY A 69 -1.46 7.40 2.29
N VAL A 70 -0.58 8.03 1.51
CA VAL A 70 -0.85 8.35 0.10
C VAL A 70 -0.94 7.08 -0.76
N MET A 71 -0.07 6.09 -0.54
CA MET A 71 -0.15 4.78 -1.21
C MET A 71 -1.50 4.10 -0.92
N ALA A 72 -1.97 4.13 0.32
CA ALA A 72 -3.26 3.56 0.69
C ALA A 72 -4.42 4.26 -0.04
N LEU A 73 -4.44 5.60 -0.05
CA LEU A 73 -5.47 6.37 -0.74
C LEU A 73 -5.49 6.10 -2.25
N ALA A 74 -4.30 6.11 -2.89
CA ALA A 74 -4.16 5.82 -4.31
C ALA A 74 -4.58 4.37 -4.63
N GLY A 75 -4.17 3.41 -3.80
CA GLY A 75 -4.51 2.00 -3.95
C GLY A 75 -6.02 1.76 -3.89
N VAL A 76 -6.69 2.28 -2.85
CA VAL A 76 -8.15 2.17 -2.71
C VAL A 76 -8.89 2.87 -3.84
N TYR A 77 -8.41 4.04 -4.29
CA TYR A 77 -9.03 4.77 -5.40
C TYR A 77 -9.03 3.95 -6.69
N LEU A 78 -7.90 3.30 -7.01
CA LEU A 78 -7.79 2.42 -8.17
C LEU A 78 -8.68 1.18 -8.04
N ILE A 79 -8.72 0.55 -6.86
CA ILE A 79 -9.52 -0.66 -6.62
C ILE A 79 -11.02 -0.37 -6.70
N LYS A 80 -11.49 0.75 -6.13
CA LYS A 80 -12.90 1.12 -6.00
C LYS A 80 -13.67 0.95 -7.32
N ASP A 81 -13.10 1.42 -8.42
CA ASP A 81 -13.77 1.40 -9.73
C ASP A 81 -13.38 0.17 -10.59
N SER A 82 -12.40 -0.62 -10.18
CA SER A 82 -11.84 -1.72 -10.98
C SER A 82 -12.10 -3.12 -10.43
N ILE A 83 -12.44 -3.27 -9.15
CA ILE A 83 -12.53 -4.57 -8.46
C ILE A 83 -13.53 -5.54 -9.09
N HIS A 84 -14.64 -5.04 -9.64
CA HIS A 84 -15.66 -5.89 -10.25
C HIS A 84 -15.17 -6.53 -11.57
N TYR A 85 -14.22 -5.91 -12.27
CA TYR A 85 -13.64 -6.44 -13.52
C TYR A 85 -12.75 -7.67 -13.33
N LEU A 86 -12.34 -7.98 -12.09
CA LEU A 86 -11.66 -9.24 -11.76
C LEU A 86 -12.55 -10.45 -12.01
N PHE A 87 -13.85 -10.32 -11.76
CA PHE A 87 -14.82 -11.42 -11.86
C PHE A 87 -15.56 -11.48 -13.19
N VAL A 88 -15.42 -10.46 -14.05
CA VAL A 88 -16.00 -10.46 -15.39
C VAL A 88 -15.28 -11.50 -16.25
N LYS A 89 -16.03 -12.48 -16.77
CA LYS A 89 -15.52 -13.41 -17.79
C LYS A 89 -15.42 -12.68 -19.13
N ILE A 90 -14.25 -12.78 -19.76
CA ILE A 90 -14.08 -12.34 -21.15
C ILE A 90 -14.62 -13.48 -22.00
N GLU A 91 -15.81 -13.29 -22.59
CA GLU A 91 -16.27 -14.17 -23.65
C GLU A 91 -15.52 -13.78 -24.92
N ASP A 92 -14.55 -14.60 -25.31
CA ASP A 92 -13.91 -14.47 -26.61
C ASP A 92 -14.96 -14.78 -27.68
N LYS A 93 -15.42 -13.74 -28.40
CA LYS A 93 -16.13 -13.95 -29.65
C LYS A 93 -15.15 -14.59 -30.62
N LYS A 94 -15.32 -15.90 -30.78
CA LYS A 94 -14.60 -16.77 -31.71
C LYS A 94 -14.69 -16.26 -33.15
#